data_AF-A0A522CVV3-F1
#
_entry.id   AF-A0A522CVV3-F1
#
_cell.length_a   1.000
_cell.length_b   1.000
_cell.length_c   1.000
_cell.angle_alpha   90.00
_cell.angle_beta   90.00
_cell.angle_gamma   90.00
#
_symmetry.space_group_name_H-M   'P 1'
#
loop_
_entity.id
_entity.type
_entity.pdbx_description
1 polymer ?
#
loop_
_entity_poly.entity_id
_entity_poly.type
_entity_poly.pdbx_seq_one_letter_code
_entity_poly.pdbx_strand_id
1 'polypeptide(L)'
;MNRARTSSGWGRSCRGACAGALIAVIFSVTPLASENTQYPNLRDEGGPFTPFSDFIPKSRLHNKTVPHYLEDYYLLYGLKMYYNEDTLRMNIARLKTALASKFRHPSEALVKIDSEDEYSRYRNLMFMHLNMLIMRSYLGIAARYDKRDVKFYNQDWAKEIAESLDIAATHYREALPYWEEAVKYAEAAGEYKITTNLGFIENERYRIVKGELDFGKIIENYLEKLDEKKGKLGGGE
;
A
#
# COMPACT_ATOMS: atom_id res chain seq x y z
N MET A 1 -24.45 -57.62 -46.83
CA MET A 1 -25.07 -56.35 -47.27
C MET A 1 -24.09 -55.23 -46.96
N ASN A 2 -23.46 -54.63 -47.98
CA ASN A 2 -23.83 -53.31 -48.54
C ASN A 2 -23.79 -52.21 -47.46
N ARG A 3 -23.10 -51.07 -47.56
CA ARG A 3 -22.64 -50.25 -48.69
C ARG A 3 -21.65 -49.22 -48.12
N ALA A 4 -20.53 -48.97 -48.79
CA ALA A 4 -20.29 -47.80 -49.65
C ALA A 4 -20.01 -46.48 -48.91
N ARG A 5 -18.76 -46.02 -49.09
CA ARG A 5 -18.34 -44.62 -49.05
C ARG A 5 -19.17 -43.81 -50.06
N THR A 6 -19.58 -42.61 -49.66
CA THR A 6 -19.79 -41.49 -50.57
C THR A 6 -19.22 -40.23 -49.96
N SER A 7 -18.27 -39.65 -50.66
CA SER A 7 -17.72 -38.32 -50.50
C SER A 7 -18.63 -37.26 -51.13
N SER A 8 -18.88 -36.19 -50.40
CA SER A 8 -19.29 -34.87 -50.88
C SER A 8 -18.81 -33.90 -49.81
N GLY A 9 -17.97 -32.90 -50.05
CA GLY A 9 -17.84 -32.07 -51.22
C GLY A 9 -18.11 -30.63 -50.78
N TRP A 10 -17.14 -29.74 -51.04
CA TRP A 10 -17.26 -28.28 -51.04
C TRP A 10 -17.30 -27.62 -49.65
N GLY A 11 -16.55 -26.57 -49.34
CA GLY A 11 -15.62 -25.79 -50.15
C GLY A 11 -15.07 -24.61 -49.35
N ARG A 12 -14.04 -23.97 -49.93
CA ARG A 12 -13.65 -22.56 -49.82
C ARG A 12 -13.57 -21.92 -48.41
N SER A 13 -12.36 -21.56 -48.01
CA SER A 13 -11.88 -20.17 -47.95
C SER A 13 -10.55 -20.16 -47.18
N CYS A 14 -9.41 -20.02 -47.86
CA CYS A 14 -8.72 -18.73 -48.03
C CYS A 14 -8.48 -17.95 -46.73
N ARG A 15 -7.18 -17.90 -46.36
CA ARG A 15 -6.42 -16.77 -45.80
C ARG A 15 -6.84 -16.35 -44.38
N GLY A 16 -5.94 -16.04 -43.46
CA GLY A 16 -4.51 -15.83 -43.56
C GLY A 16 -3.88 -15.92 -42.17
N ALA A 17 -2.55 -15.83 -42.18
CA ALA A 17 -1.69 -15.87 -41.03
C ALA A 17 -2.10 -14.87 -39.94
N CYS A 18 -2.16 -15.35 -38.70
CA CYS A 18 -1.83 -14.53 -37.55
C CYS A 18 -0.70 -15.24 -36.80
N ALA A 19 0.52 -14.75 -37.06
CA ALA A 19 1.68 -15.03 -36.25
C ALA A 19 1.36 -14.65 -34.80
N GLY A 20 1.41 -15.63 -33.90
CA GLY A 20 1.26 -15.40 -32.47
C GLY A 20 2.46 -14.61 -31.96
N ALA A 21 2.31 -13.30 -31.83
CA ALA A 21 3.20 -12.48 -31.04
C ALA A 21 2.87 -12.70 -29.56
N LEU A 22 3.63 -13.59 -28.92
CA LEU A 22 3.71 -13.69 -27.47
C LEU A 22 4.32 -12.38 -26.94
N ILE A 23 3.48 -11.44 -26.53
CA ILE A 23 3.92 -10.28 -25.75
C ILE A 23 4.15 -10.79 -24.33
N ALA A 24 5.39 -11.19 -24.04
CA ALA A 24 5.85 -11.34 -22.68
C ALA A 24 5.85 -9.95 -22.04
N VAL A 25 4.85 -9.66 -21.22
CA VAL A 25 4.88 -8.52 -20.29
C VAL A 25 5.95 -8.84 -19.26
N ILE A 26 7.17 -8.38 -19.54
CA ILE A 26 8.26 -8.37 -18.57
C ILE A 26 7.84 -7.34 -17.51
N PHE A 27 7.29 -7.83 -16.39
CA PHE A 27 7.27 -7.06 -15.16
C PHE A 27 8.73 -6.81 -14.78
N SER A 28 9.25 -5.64 -15.15
CA SER A 28 10.48 -5.12 -14.57
C SER A 28 10.18 -4.82 -13.11
N VAL A 29 10.33 -5.83 -12.26
CA VAL A 29 10.54 -5.62 -10.83
C VAL A 29 11.87 -4.92 -10.74
N THR A 30 11.86 -3.59 -10.75
CA THR A 30 13.01 -2.83 -10.30
C THR A 30 13.19 -3.23 -8.84
N PRO A 31 14.36 -3.77 -8.44
CA PRO A 31 14.66 -3.81 -7.03
C PRO A 31 14.62 -2.36 -6.57
N LEU A 32 13.65 -2.03 -5.72
CA LEU A 32 13.69 -0.83 -4.89
C LEU A 32 15.06 -0.89 -4.22
N ALA A 33 15.97 -0.05 -4.70
CA ALA A 33 17.30 0.09 -4.13
C ALA A 33 17.07 0.26 -2.63
N SER A 34 17.48 -0.75 -1.85
CA SER A 34 17.64 -0.56 -0.43
C SER A 34 18.46 0.70 -0.30
N GLU A 35 17.95 1.73 0.38
CA GLU A 35 18.80 2.80 0.86
C GLU A 35 19.97 2.08 1.55
N ASN A 36 21.12 2.11 0.89
CA ASN A 36 22.38 2.02 1.58
C ASN A 36 22.36 3.27 2.43
N THR A 37 21.77 3.18 3.63
CA THR A 37 22.25 3.97 4.75
C THR A 37 23.69 3.50 4.90
N GLN A 38 24.57 4.08 4.09
CA GLN A 38 25.98 3.85 4.17
C GLN A 38 26.35 4.59 5.45
N TYR A 39 26.19 3.89 6.58
CA TYR A 39 26.90 4.23 7.79
C TYR A 39 28.32 4.51 7.34
N PRO A 40 28.93 5.64 7.77
CA PRO A 40 30.32 5.90 7.46
C PRO A 40 31.08 4.61 7.75
N ASN A 41 31.73 4.05 6.73
CA ASN A 41 32.66 2.95 6.90
C ASN A 41 33.80 3.52 7.75
N LEU A 42 33.58 3.58 9.07
CA LEU A 42 34.61 3.71 10.06
C LEU A 42 35.33 2.37 9.96
N ARG A 43 36.34 2.33 9.10
CA ARG A 43 37.37 1.32 9.13
C ARG A 43 37.72 1.10 10.60
N ASP A 44 37.70 -0.15 11.03
CA ASP A 44 38.26 -0.55 12.30
C ASP A 44 39.74 -0.13 12.31
N GLU A 45 40.02 1.06 12.80
CA GLU A 45 41.36 1.44 13.19
C GLU A 45 41.64 0.71 14.50
N GLY A 46 42.19 -0.50 14.35
CA GLY A 46 42.47 -1.44 15.42
C GLY A 46 43.37 -0.84 16.49
N GLY A 47 42.75 -0.36 17.57
CA GLY A 47 43.36 -0.18 18.88
C GLY A 47 42.85 -1.26 19.85
N PRO A 48 43.65 -1.71 20.83
CA PRO A 48 43.30 -2.80 21.76
C PRO A 48 42.19 -2.46 22.77
N PHE A 49 41.49 -1.32 22.62
CA PHE A 49 40.50 -0.86 23.59
C PHE A 49 39.37 -0.07 22.92
N THR A 50 38.31 -0.74 22.49
CA THR A 50 37.01 -0.10 22.27
C THR A 50 36.33 0.09 23.63
N PRO A 51 35.87 1.30 24.01
CA PRO A 51 35.12 1.49 25.25
C PRO A 51 33.87 0.60 25.26
N PHE A 52 33.44 0.17 26.45
CA PHE A 52 32.33 -0.79 26.60
C PHE A 52 31.02 -0.36 25.90
N SER A 53 30.81 0.95 25.70
CA SER A 53 29.69 1.49 24.92
C SER A 53 29.66 1.01 23.46
N ASP A 54 30.82 0.76 22.87
CA ASP A 54 30.98 0.33 21.47
C ASP A 54 31.01 -1.21 21.34
N PHE A 55 31.13 -1.94 22.46
CA PHE A 55 31.15 -3.40 22.52
C PHE A 55 29.75 -4.04 22.39
N ILE A 56 28.68 -3.24 22.31
CA ILE A 56 27.35 -3.78 22.02
C ILE A 56 27.40 -4.43 20.63
N PRO A 57 27.19 -5.76 20.49
CA PRO A 57 27.25 -6.41 19.19
C PRO A 57 26.27 -5.72 18.25
N LYS A 58 26.77 -5.07 17.19
CA LYS A 58 25.94 -4.30 16.24
C LYS A 58 24.88 -5.18 15.58
N SER A 59 25.07 -6.51 15.55
CA SER A 59 24.06 -7.49 15.15
C SER A 59 22.79 -7.45 16.00
N ARG A 60 22.90 -7.14 17.30
CA ARG A 60 21.76 -7.03 18.23
C ARG A 60 20.97 -5.73 18.03
N LEU A 61 21.62 -4.68 17.52
CA LEU A 61 20.98 -3.43 17.12
C LEU A 61 20.38 -3.53 15.71
N HIS A 62 21.04 -4.24 14.80
CA HIS A 62 20.61 -4.42 13.40
C HIS A 62 19.17 -4.94 13.28
N ASN A 63 18.78 -5.92 14.11
CA ASN A 63 17.40 -6.46 14.09
C ASN A 63 16.34 -5.45 14.60
N LYS A 64 16.76 -4.40 15.30
CA LYS A 64 15.86 -3.30 15.72
C LYS A 64 15.81 -2.18 14.69
N THR A 65 16.81 -2.05 13.83
CA THR A 65 16.94 -0.98 12.84
C THR A 65 16.53 -1.41 11.42
N VAL A 66 16.72 -2.68 11.07
CA VAL A 66 16.36 -3.27 9.77
C VAL A 66 15.18 -4.21 9.97
N PRO A 67 13.99 -3.84 9.47
CA PRO A 67 12.80 -4.69 9.60
C PRO A 67 12.95 -5.94 8.73
N HIS A 68 12.61 -7.12 9.27
CA HIS A 68 12.65 -8.39 8.53
C HIS A 68 11.26 -9.00 8.38
N TYR A 69 10.41 -8.76 9.38
CA TYR A 69 9.04 -9.22 9.42
C TYR A 69 8.08 -8.07 9.19
N LEU A 70 6.89 -8.39 8.71
CA LEU A 70 5.81 -7.42 8.52
C LEU A 70 5.50 -6.64 9.81
N GLU A 71 5.52 -7.32 10.95
CA GLU A 71 5.27 -6.76 12.27
C GLU A 71 6.31 -5.72 12.69
N ASP A 72 7.56 -5.85 12.26
CA ASP A 72 8.63 -4.92 12.61
C ASP A 72 8.37 -3.55 11.96
N TYR A 73 7.92 -3.55 10.70
CA TYR A 73 7.51 -2.33 10.00
C TYR A 73 6.31 -1.67 10.67
N TYR A 74 5.35 -2.45 11.14
CA TYR A 74 4.20 -1.93 11.89
C TYR A 74 4.64 -1.21 13.17
N LEU A 75 5.54 -1.81 13.95
CA LEU A 75 6.04 -1.21 15.19
C LEU A 75 6.83 0.10 14.93
N LEU A 76 7.62 0.14 13.85
CA LEU A 76 8.47 1.29 13.53
C LEU A 76 7.70 2.45 12.86
N TYR A 77 6.80 2.14 11.92
CA TYR A 77 6.19 3.13 11.04
C TYR A 77 4.67 3.28 11.24
N GLY A 78 4.04 2.44 12.06
CA GLY A 78 2.59 2.47 12.31
C GLY A 78 2.14 3.37 13.46
N LEU A 79 2.97 3.61 14.48
CA LEU A 79 2.52 4.26 15.73
C LEU A 79 2.65 5.80 15.76
N LYS A 80 3.59 6.38 14.99
CA LYS A 80 3.83 7.83 14.92
C LYS A 80 4.20 8.24 13.51
N MET A 81 3.23 8.19 12.59
CA MET A 81 3.43 8.73 11.25
C MET A 81 3.68 10.24 11.36
N TYR A 82 4.93 10.66 11.14
CA TYR A 82 5.23 12.08 11.01
C TYR A 82 4.47 12.65 9.82
N TYR A 83 3.84 13.80 10.02
CA TYR A 83 2.90 14.35 9.06
C TYR A 83 3.57 14.96 7.82
N ASN A 84 4.90 15.15 7.82
CA ASN A 84 5.60 15.75 6.68
C ASN A 84 5.51 14.85 5.43
N GLU A 85 5.53 15.45 4.25
CA GLU A 85 5.38 14.72 2.99
C GLU A 85 6.49 13.68 2.78
N ASP A 86 7.76 14.04 2.97
CA ASP A 86 8.88 13.10 2.82
C ASP A 86 8.75 11.89 3.75
N THR A 87 8.31 12.14 4.99
CA THR A 87 8.08 11.08 5.97
C THR A 87 6.89 10.22 5.59
N LEU A 88 5.81 10.79 5.04
CA LEU A 88 4.66 10.01 4.54
C LEU A 88 5.05 9.14 3.34
N ARG A 89 5.82 9.67 2.38
CA ARG A 89 6.32 8.93 1.23
C ARG A 89 7.24 7.78 1.66
N MET A 90 8.14 8.04 2.60
CA MET A 90 8.99 7.01 3.20
C MET A 90 8.15 5.94 3.90
N ASN A 91 7.17 6.34 4.72
CA ASN A 91 6.27 5.39 5.38
C ASN A 91 5.53 4.51 4.37
N ILE A 92 4.99 5.10 3.30
CA ILE A 92 4.33 4.35 2.22
C ILE A 92 5.29 3.32 1.63
N ALA A 93 6.51 3.70 1.27
CA ALA A 93 7.50 2.78 0.71
C ALA A 93 7.81 1.63 1.67
N ARG A 94 8.03 1.93 2.94
CA ARG A 94 8.35 0.93 3.98
C ARG A 94 7.18 -0.01 4.26
N LEU A 95 5.96 0.51 4.36
CA LEU A 95 4.75 -0.30 4.55
C LEU A 95 4.45 -1.18 3.33
N LYS A 96 4.74 -0.72 2.11
CA LYS A 96 4.67 -1.58 0.91
C LYS A 96 5.68 -2.73 0.97
N THR A 97 6.91 -2.46 1.44
CA THR A 97 7.88 -3.54 1.71
C THR A 97 7.38 -4.49 2.80
N ALA A 98 6.70 -3.98 3.83
CA ALA A 98 6.10 -4.80 4.87
C ALA A 98 5.08 -5.80 4.32
N LEU A 99 4.19 -5.35 3.41
CA LEU A 99 3.20 -6.22 2.77
C LEU A 99 3.82 -7.39 1.98
N ALA A 100 5.04 -7.21 1.46
CA ALA A 100 5.79 -8.26 0.76
C ALA A 100 6.63 -9.14 1.72
N SER A 101 6.74 -8.75 2.98
CA SER A 101 7.57 -9.44 3.98
C SER A 101 6.82 -10.60 4.61
N LYS A 102 7.57 -11.56 5.15
CA LYS A 102 7.00 -12.69 5.90
C LYS A 102 6.47 -12.25 7.26
N PHE A 103 5.45 -12.95 7.74
CA PHE A 103 5.02 -12.84 9.13
C PHE A 103 6.03 -13.53 10.05
N ARG A 104 6.05 -13.07 11.29
CA ARG A 104 6.81 -13.69 12.36
C ARG A 104 6.21 -15.05 12.74
N HIS A 105 6.99 -15.90 13.41
CA HIS A 105 6.45 -17.14 13.97
C HIS A 105 5.35 -16.83 15.02
N PRO A 106 4.25 -17.61 15.11
CA PRO A 106 3.13 -17.33 16.03
C PRO A 106 3.56 -17.13 17.50
N SER A 107 4.61 -17.83 17.95
CA SER A 107 5.14 -17.70 19.32
C SER A 107 5.74 -16.34 19.63
N GLU A 108 6.12 -15.58 18.61
CA GLU A 108 6.71 -14.25 18.75
C GLU A 108 5.78 -13.15 18.19
N ALA A 109 4.53 -13.47 17.86
CA ALA A 109 3.57 -12.49 17.38
C ALA A 109 3.36 -11.35 18.40
N LEU A 110 2.79 -10.23 17.93
CA LEU A 110 2.56 -9.05 18.77
C LEU A 110 1.60 -9.31 19.95
N VAL A 111 0.77 -10.33 19.82
CA VAL A 111 -0.18 -10.80 20.82
C VAL A 111 0.02 -12.30 21.04
N LYS A 112 -0.40 -12.80 22.19
CA LYS A 112 -0.41 -14.24 22.43
C LYS A 112 -1.41 -14.90 21.49
N ILE A 113 -0.98 -15.97 20.83
CA ILE A 113 -1.78 -16.74 19.87
C ILE A 113 -1.75 -18.19 20.31
N ASP A 114 -2.93 -18.76 20.57
CA ASP A 114 -3.07 -20.11 21.11
C ASP A 114 -3.60 -21.11 20.05
N SER A 115 -4.20 -20.63 18.95
CA SER A 115 -4.78 -21.46 17.88
C SER A 115 -4.38 -20.99 16.48
N GLU A 116 -4.42 -21.90 15.50
CA GLU A 116 -4.17 -21.60 14.09
C GLU A 116 -5.22 -20.65 13.49
N ASP A 117 -6.48 -20.77 13.90
CA ASP A 117 -7.56 -19.87 13.50
C ASP A 117 -7.30 -18.44 13.99
N GLU A 118 -6.81 -18.31 15.23
CA GLU A 118 -6.43 -17.02 15.80
C GLU A 118 -5.24 -16.42 15.04
N TYR A 119 -4.27 -17.23 14.63
CA TYR A 119 -3.16 -16.79 13.80
C TYR A 119 -3.60 -16.31 12.42
N SER A 120 -4.53 -17.03 11.78
CA SER A 120 -5.05 -16.65 10.47
C SER A 120 -5.86 -15.36 10.52
N ARG A 121 -6.70 -15.20 11.54
CA ARG A 121 -7.38 -13.92 11.80
C ARG A 121 -6.39 -12.79 12.07
N TYR A 122 -5.38 -13.02 12.91
CA TYR A 122 -4.32 -12.05 13.20
C TYR A 122 -3.64 -11.55 11.93
N ARG A 123 -3.27 -12.45 11.00
CA ARG A 123 -2.65 -12.07 9.72
C ARG A 123 -3.57 -11.19 8.88
N ASN A 124 -4.84 -11.55 8.77
CA ASN A 124 -5.82 -10.76 8.03
C ASN A 124 -6.02 -9.37 8.64
N LEU A 125 -6.11 -9.28 9.97
CA LEU A 125 -6.20 -8.00 10.69
C LEU A 125 -4.96 -7.11 10.44
N MET A 126 -3.76 -7.70 10.46
CA MET A 126 -2.52 -6.99 10.19
C MET A 126 -2.44 -6.48 8.75
N PHE A 127 -2.80 -7.30 7.77
CA PHE A 127 -2.88 -6.87 6.37
C PHE A 127 -3.91 -5.75 6.16
N MET A 128 -5.11 -5.90 6.73
CA MET A 128 -6.12 -4.84 6.71
C MET A 128 -5.55 -3.53 7.26
N HIS A 129 -4.96 -3.58 8.46
CA HIS A 129 -4.47 -2.39 9.14
C HIS A 129 -3.30 -1.71 8.40
N LEU A 130 -2.37 -2.47 7.84
CA LEU A 130 -1.27 -1.92 7.04
C LEU A 130 -1.76 -1.22 5.77
N ASN A 131 -2.71 -1.83 5.06
CA ASN A 131 -3.34 -1.22 3.91
C ASN A 131 -4.05 0.10 4.29
N MET A 132 -4.72 0.13 5.45
CA MET A 132 -5.31 1.35 6.00
C MET A 132 -4.27 2.45 6.29
N LEU A 133 -3.11 2.08 6.84
CA LEU A 133 -2.03 3.04 7.11
C LEU A 133 -1.43 3.62 5.81
N ILE A 134 -1.26 2.80 4.78
CA ILE A 134 -0.79 3.25 3.45
C ILE A 134 -1.82 4.21 2.84
N MET A 135 -3.10 3.82 2.82
CA MET A 135 -4.19 4.65 2.33
C MET A 135 -4.23 6.00 3.06
N ARG A 136 -4.21 6.01 4.39
CA ARG A 136 -4.19 7.24 5.20
C ARG A 136 -2.98 8.12 4.91
N SER A 137 -1.82 7.53 4.62
CA SER A 137 -0.62 8.27 4.25
C SER A 137 -0.79 8.97 2.91
N TYR A 138 -1.39 8.31 1.91
CA TYR A 138 -1.75 8.93 0.64
C TYR A 138 -2.75 10.08 0.81
N LEU A 139 -3.79 9.90 1.64
CA LEU A 139 -4.72 10.98 1.97
C LEU A 139 -4.01 12.16 2.64
N GLY A 140 -3.06 11.88 3.52
CA GLY A 140 -2.24 12.89 4.17
C GLY A 140 -1.41 13.72 3.19
N ILE A 141 -0.85 13.10 2.14
CA ILE A 141 -0.15 13.81 1.07
C ILE A 141 -1.14 14.60 0.23
N ALA A 142 -2.23 13.98 -0.22
CA ALA A 142 -3.24 14.63 -1.06
C ALA A 142 -3.82 15.89 -0.40
N ALA A 143 -4.10 15.84 0.90
CA ALA A 143 -4.61 16.97 1.68
C ALA A 143 -3.66 18.17 1.75
N ARG A 144 -2.35 17.99 1.48
CA ARG A 144 -1.37 19.10 1.41
C ARG A 144 -1.51 19.89 0.10
N TYR A 145 -1.84 19.21 -0.98
CA TYR A 145 -2.02 19.78 -2.31
C TYR A 145 -3.46 20.21 -2.59
N ASP A 146 -4.41 19.68 -1.82
CA ASP A 146 -5.82 20.06 -1.88
C ASP A 146 -6.06 21.43 -1.23
N LYS A 147 -6.15 22.46 -2.07
CA LYS A 147 -6.56 23.80 -1.63
C LYS A 147 -8.02 23.76 -1.20
N ARG A 148 -8.29 23.98 0.09
CA ARG A 148 -9.64 23.91 0.68
C ARG A 148 -10.67 24.75 -0.09
N ASP A 149 -10.38 26.04 -0.30
CA ASP A 149 -11.28 26.99 -0.96
C ASP A 149 -10.61 27.72 -2.13
N VAL A 150 -11.24 27.66 -3.29
CA VAL A 150 -10.89 28.47 -4.46
C VAL A 150 -11.84 29.66 -4.54
N LYS A 151 -11.30 30.87 -4.42
CA LYS A 151 -12.02 32.16 -4.49
C LYS A 151 -11.65 32.95 -5.74
N PHE A 152 -12.44 33.97 -6.09
CA PHE A 152 -12.27 34.78 -7.31
C PHE A 152 -10.88 35.41 -7.48
N TYR A 153 -10.23 35.85 -6.40
CA TYR A 153 -8.90 36.47 -6.48
C TYR A 153 -7.76 35.46 -6.70
N ASN A 154 -8.05 34.17 -6.80
CA ASN A 154 -7.03 33.16 -7.10
C ASN A 154 -6.86 32.92 -8.61
N GLN A 155 -7.55 33.69 -9.47
CA GLN A 155 -7.46 33.55 -10.92
C GLN A 155 -6.04 33.77 -11.45
N ASP A 156 -5.30 34.71 -10.84
CA ASP A 156 -3.90 34.98 -11.21
C ASP A 156 -2.97 33.76 -11.02
N TRP A 157 -3.36 32.83 -10.14
CA TRP A 157 -2.65 31.57 -9.87
C TRP A 157 -3.46 30.34 -10.28
N ALA A 158 -4.41 30.50 -11.20
CA ALA A 158 -5.33 29.42 -11.58
C ALA A 158 -4.58 28.19 -12.10
N LYS A 159 -3.50 28.41 -12.85
CA LYS A 159 -2.66 27.34 -13.41
C LYS A 159 -1.98 26.53 -12.31
N GLU A 160 -1.26 27.19 -11.39
CA GLU A 160 -0.54 26.54 -10.31
C GLU A 160 -1.49 25.81 -9.35
N ILE A 161 -2.68 26.38 -9.10
CA ILE A 161 -3.70 25.73 -8.29
C ILE A 161 -4.24 24.50 -9.02
N ALA A 162 -4.52 24.58 -10.32
CA ALA A 162 -4.98 23.43 -11.09
C ALA A 162 -3.95 22.28 -11.04
N GLU A 163 -2.67 22.59 -11.25
CA GLU A 163 -1.56 21.63 -11.14
C GLU A 163 -1.48 20.99 -9.74
N SER A 164 -1.64 21.78 -8.67
CA SER A 164 -1.70 21.27 -7.30
C SER A 164 -2.90 20.33 -7.09
N LEU A 165 -4.08 20.68 -7.62
CA LEU A 165 -5.27 19.83 -7.53
C LEU A 165 -5.12 18.53 -8.35
N ASP A 166 -4.35 18.53 -9.46
CA ASP A 166 -3.99 17.33 -10.21
C ASP A 166 -3.10 16.38 -9.39
N ILE A 167 -2.12 16.93 -8.66
CA ILE A 167 -1.28 16.15 -7.75
C ILE A 167 -2.13 15.53 -6.63
N ALA A 168 -3.03 16.31 -6.02
CA ALA A 168 -3.96 15.81 -5.01
C ALA A 168 -4.84 14.67 -5.55
N ALA A 169 -5.42 14.83 -6.74
CA ALA A 169 -6.24 13.81 -7.38
C ALA A 169 -5.46 12.52 -7.65
N THR A 170 -4.20 12.62 -8.04
CA THR A 170 -3.33 11.46 -8.26
C THR A 170 -3.17 10.65 -6.97
N HIS A 171 -2.85 11.31 -5.86
CA HIS A 171 -2.68 10.62 -4.57
C HIS A 171 -3.99 10.07 -4.00
N TYR A 172 -5.12 10.76 -4.18
CA TYR A 172 -6.43 10.20 -3.83
C TYR A 172 -6.74 8.91 -4.61
N ARG A 173 -6.45 8.88 -5.92
CA ARG A 173 -6.63 7.67 -6.75
C ARG A 173 -5.68 6.54 -6.33
N GLU A 174 -4.44 6.85 -5.99
CA GLU A 174 -3.48 5.86 -5.47
C GLU A 174 -3.92 5.25 -4.14
N ALA A 175 -4.75 5.94 -3.35
CA ALA A 175 -5.24 5.47 -2.06
C ALA A 175 -6.36 4.42 -2.18
N LEU A 176 -7.17 4.46 -3.25
CA LEU A 176 -8.32 3.58 -3.49
C LEU A 176 -7.99 2.07 -3.45
N PRO A 177 -6.99 1.54 -4.18
CA PRO A 177 -6.71 0.10 -4.17
C PRO A 177 -6.32 -0.42 -2.78
N TYR A 178 -5.68 0.42 -1.96
CA TYR A 178 -5.36 0.05 -0.58
C TYR A 178 -6.60 0.01 0.32
N TRP A 179 -7.59 0.87 0.07
CA TRP A 179 -8.89 0.77 0.75
C TRP A 179 -9.62 -0.51 0.37
N GLU A 180 -9.68 -0.86 -0.91
CA GLU A 180 -10.34 -2.08 -1.39
C GLU A 180 -9.71 -3.35 -0.79
N GLU A 181 -8.38 -3.44 -0.77
CA GLU A 181 -7.69 -4.56 -0.12
C GLU A 181 -7.94 -4.56 1.39
N ALA A 182 -8.00 -3.40 2.06
CA ALA A 182 -8.34 -3.35 3.47
C ALA A 182 -9.74 -3.92 3.75
N VAL A 183 -10.75 -3.57 2.94
CA VAL A 183 -12.11 -4.13 3.06
C VAL A 183 -12.10 -5.65 2.89
N LYS A 184 -11.43 -6.15 1.85
CA LYS A 184 -11.29 -7.58 1.58
C LYS A 184 -10.66 -8.35 2.75
N TYR A 185 -9.59 -7.84 3.34
CA TYR A 185 -8.98 -8.47 4.51
C TYR A 185 -9.84 -8.32 5.78
N ALA A 186 -10.62 -7.24 5.90
CA ALA A 186 -11.55 -7.05 7.01
C ALA A 186 -12.69 -8.08 7.01
N GLU A 187 -13.19 -8.41 5.82
CA GLU A 187 -14.17 -9.47 5.58
C GLU A 187 -13.56 -10.85 5.84
N ALA A 188 -12.38 -11.14 5.28
CA ALA A 188 -11.67 -12.41 5.50
C ALA A 188 -11.32 -12.65 6.98
N ALA A 189 -10.99 -11.60 7.74
CA ALA A 189 -10.82 -11.70 9.19
C ALA A 189 -12.14 -12.04 9.92
N GLY A 190 -13.28 -11.68 9.35
CA GLY A 190 -14.61 -11.97 9.89
C GLY A 190 -15.06 -13.43 9.75
N GLU A 191 -14.43 -14.23 8.89
CA GLU A 191 -14.73 -15.66 8.73
C GLU A 191 -14.43 -16.47 10.00
N TYR A 192 -13.41 -16.04 10.75
CA TYR A 192 -13.01 -16.65 12.01
C TYR A 192 -13.87 -16.10 13.15
N LYS A 193 -14.47 -16.94 13.99
CA LYS A 193 -15.34 -16.48 15.10
C LYS A 193 -14.59 -16.08 16.37
N ILE A 194 -13.30 -16.39 16.44
CA ILE A 194 -12.43 -16.11 17.58
C ILE A 194 -12.02 -14.64 17.55
N THR A 195 -11.97 -13.98 18.69
CA THR A 195 -11.49 -12.59 18.80
C THR A 195 -10.02 -12.58 19.19
N THR A 196 -9.21 -11.78 18.49
CA THR A 196 -7.80 -11.59 18.82
C THR A 196 -7.62 -10.42 19.79
N ASN A 197 -6.56 -10.43 20.61
CA ASN A 197 -6.27 -9.33 21.55
C ASN A 197 -5.64 -8.09 20.86
N LEU A 198 -6.19 -7.66 19.73
CA LEU A 198 -5.82 -6.47 18.98
C LEU A 198 -6.98 -5.45 19.00
N GLY A 199 -7.37 -5.02 20.20
CA GLY A 199 -8.64 -4.30 20.42
C GLY A 199 -8.90 -3.09 19.50
N PHE A 200 -7.88 -2.27 19.21
CA PHE A 200 -8.01 -1.15 18.29
C PHE A 200 -8.28 -1.60 16.84
N ILE A 201 -7.49 -2.55 16.34
CA ILE A 201 -7.58 -3.05 14.95
C ILE A 201 -8.89 -3.83 14.75
N GLU A 202 -9.30 -4.61 15.75
CA GLU A 202 -10.59 -5.31 15.74
C GLU A 202 -11.77 -4.33 15.66
N ASN A 203 -11.69 -3.21 16.39
CA ASN A 203 -12.71 -2.16 16.30
C ASN A 203 -12.69 -1.48 14.92
N GLU A 204 -11.52 -1.19 14.35
CA GLU A 204 -11.44 -0.69 12.97
C GLU A 204 -12.10 -1.66 11.98
N ARG A 205 -11.78 -2.96 12.06
CA ARG A 205 -12.42 -4.00 11.22
C ARG A 205 -13.93 -3.97 11.37
N TYR A 206 -14.43 -3.92 12.60
CA TYR A 206 -15.86 -3.88 12.88
C TYR A 206 -16.56 -2.69 12.22
N ARG A 207 -15.95 -1.50 12.29
CA ARG A 207 -16.48 -0.28 11.67
C ARG A 207 -16.47 -0.34 10.14
N ILE A 208 -15.45 -0.96 9.54
CA ILE A 208 -15.38 -1.19 8.09
C ILE A 208 -16.53 -2.11 7.66
N VAL A 209 -16.66 -3.28 8.28
CA VAL A 209 -17.66 -4.29 7.90
C VAL A 209 -19.10 -3.79 8.13
N LYS A 210 -19.32 -2.96 9.14
CA LYS A 210 -20.62 -2.31 9.36
C LYS A 210 -20.94 -1.16 8.40
N GLY A 211 -19.95 -0.68 7.64
CA GLY A 211 -20.09 0.51 6.81
C GLY A 211 -20.10 1.83 7.58
N GLU A 212 -19.73 1.82 8.88
CA GLU A 212 -19.54 3.05 9.66
C GLU A 212 -18.28 3.81 9.23
N LEU A 213 -17.35 3.10 8.59
CA LEU A 213 -16.12 3.65 8.03
C LEU A 213 -16.05 3.25 6.56
N ASP A 214 -16.26 4.21 5.67
CA ASP A 214 -16.20 4.01 4.22
C ASP A 214 -15.28 5.06 3.59
N PHE A 215 -13.98 4.73 3.51
CA PHE A 215 -13.02 5.64 2.88
C PHE A 215 -13.19 5.72 1.37
N GLY A 216 -13.78 4.72 0.72
CA GLY A 216 -14.07 4.74 -0.72
C GLY A 216 -14.97 5.93 -1.06
N LYS A 217 -16.13 6.03 -0.41
CA LYS A 217 -17.04 7.17 -0.58
C LYS A 217 -16.41 8.51 -0.22
N ILE A 218 -15.58 8.56 0.81
CA ILE A 218 -14.89 9.79 1.22
C ILE A 218 -13.92 10.25 0.13
N ILE A 219 -13.15 9.31 -0.43
CA ILE A 219 -12.17 9.59 -1.49
C ILE A 219 -12.88 10.03 -2.78
N GLU A 220 -13.96 9.36 -3.17
CA GLU A 220 -14.78 9.72 -4.32
C GLU A 220 -15.32 11.15 -4.19
N ASN A 221 -15.88 11.51 -3.04
CA ASN A 221 -16.35 12.87 -2.77
C ASN A 221 -15.21 13.91 -2.83
N TYR A 222 -14.01 13.56 -2.36
CA TYR A 222 -12.85 14.44 -2.52
C TYR A 222 -12.48 14.64 -3.99
N LEU A 223 -12.47 13.59 -4.81
CA LEU A 223 -12.22 13.69 -6.24
C LEU A 223 -13.27 14.57 -6.94
N GLU A 224 -14.55 14.38 -6.65
CA GLU A 224 -15.65 15.21 -7.19
C GLU A 224 -15.45 16.69 -6.84
N LYS A 225 -15.10 16.99 -5.60
CA LYS A 225 -14.81 18.37 -5.15
C LYS A 225 -13.59 18.98 -5.83
N LEU A 226 -12.58 18.19 -6.17
CA LEU A 226 -11.43 18.69 -6.92
C LEU A 226 -11.85 19.11 -8.34
N ASP A 227 -12.72 18.34 -8.98
CA ASP A 227 -13.23 18.66 -10.31
C ASP A 227 -14.11 19.91 -10.29
N GLU A 228 -14.97 20.08 -9.28
CA GLU A 228 -15.72 21.32 -9.05
C GLU A 228 -14.80 22.54 -8.88
N LYS A 229 -13.72 22.39 -8.10
CA LYS A 229 -12.74 23.47 -7.88
C LYS A 229 -12.02 23.86 -9.17
N LYS A 230 -11.67 22.88 -10.01
CA LYS A 230 -11.08 23.13 -11.33
C LYS A 230 -12.04 23.82 -12.28
N GLY A 231 -13.32 23.44 -12.28
CA GLY A 231 -14.35 24.14 -13.06
C GLY A 231 -14.47 25.63 -12.71
N LYS A 232 -14.36 25.98 -11.41
CA LYS A 232 -14.36 27.38 -10.95
C LYS A 232 -13.13 28.19 -11.40
N LEU A 233 -12.01 27.52 -11.65
CA LEU A 233 -10.80 28.14 -12.18
C LEU A 233 -10.90 28.38 -13.70
N GLY A 234 -11.52 27.45 -14.43
CA GLY A 234 -11.68 27.56 -15.90
C GLY A 234 -12.83 28.47 -16.36
N GLY A 235 -13.82 28.76 -15.51
CA GLY A 235 -14.98 29.60 -15.85
C GLY A 235 -14.78 31.12 -15.69
N GLY A 236 -13.53 31.59 -15.70
CA GLY A 236 -13.15 33.00 -15.51
C GLY A 236 -12.86 33.77 -16.80
N GLU A 237 -13.47 33.39 -17.92
CA GLU A 237 -13.45 34.13 -19.20
C GLU A 237 -14.77 34.85 -19.46
#